data_AF-A0A7I9WJR4-F1
#
_entry.id   AF-A0A7I9WJR4-F1
#
_cell.length_a   1.000
_cell.length_b   1.000
_cell.length_c   1.000
_cell.angle_alpha   90.00
_cell.angle_beta   90.00
_cell.angle_gamma   90.00
#
_symmetry.space_group_name_H-M   'P 1'
#
loop_
_entity.id
_entity.type
_entity.pdbx_description
1 polymer ?
#
loop_
_entity_poly.entity_id
_entity_poly.type
_entity_poly.pdbx_seq_one_letter_code
_entity_poly.pdbx_strand_id
1 'polypeptide(L)'
;MRRHHHSRPQPDAADAADWFAGRLPADWFDGDPQVSVDKEEITVIGRLPAEGDDSKARASGRVARFREQTRSDRMRIADEAEGRYRRKVSWGVEVADGDTTERILFTHITVPVMTRLKQPERQVLDTLVDAGVARSRSDALAWSVRLVGEHTEEWLAKLRTAMTEVDELRNQGPQL
;
A
#
# COMPACT_ATOMS: atom_id res chain seq x y z
N MET A 1 -37.30 0.36 7.75
CA MET A 1 -36.60 1.40 6.98
C MET A 1 -35.09 1.12 7.01
N ARG A 2 -34.52 0.59 5.91
CA ARG A 2 -33.07 0.41 5.79
C ARG A 2 -32.45 1.77 5.44
N ARG A 3 -31.76 2.39 6.39
CA ARG A 3 -30.88 3.52 6.09
C ARG A 3 -29.68 2.94 5.34
N HIS A 4 -29.68 3.05 4.02
CA HIS A 4 -28.46 2.91 3.24
C HIS A 4 -27.53 4.03 3.69
N HIS A 5 -26.49 3.70 4.46
CA HIS A 5 -25.34 4.60 4.60
C HIS A 5 -24.77 4.77 3.19
N HIS A 6 -25.14 5.87 2.54
CA HIS A 6 -24.39 6.40 1.43
C HIS A 6 -23.07 6.88 2.04
N SER A 7 -22.07 6.01 2.03
CA SER A 7 -20.68 6.45 2.03
C SER A 7 -20.61 7.52 0.95
N ARG A 8 -20.22 8.76 1.30
CA ARG A 8 -19.93 9.77 0.28
C ARG A 8 -18.97 9.11 -0.73
N PRO A 9 -19.21 9.25 -2.05
CA PRO A 9 -18.22 8.83 -3.02
C PRO A 9 -16.89 9.47 -2.61
N GLN A 10 -15.88 8.65 -2.35
CA GLN A 10 -14.55 9.19 -2.14
C GLN A 10 -14.14 9.91 -3.43
N PRO A 11 -13.41 11.04 -3.33
CA PRO A 11 -12.83 11.65 -4.51
C PRO A 11 -12.04 10.61 -5.30
N ASP A 12 -12.12 10.73 -6.62
CA ASP A 12 -11.23 9.98 -7.50
C ASP A 12 -9.78 10.32 -7.14
N ALA A 13 -8.93 9.29 -7.22
CA ALA A 13 -7.51 9.35 -6.90
C ALA A 13 -6.66 8.71 -8.01
N ALA A 14 -7.23 8.54 -9.21
CA ALA A 14 -6.51 8.03 -10.38
C ALA A 14 -5.29 8.91 -10.74
N ASP A 15 -5.37 10.23 -10.51
CA ASP A 15 -4.29 11.19 -10.77
C ASP A 15 -3.24 11.26 -9.63
N ALA A 16 -3.35 10.44 -8.58
CA ALA A 16 -2.49 10.56 -7.41
C ALA A 16 -1.01 10.35 -7.75
N ALA A 17 -0.68 9.42 -8.65
CA ALA A 17 0.70 9.18 -9.07
C ALA A 17 1.33 10.45 -9.67
N ASP A 18 0.67 11.07 -10.64
CA ASP A 18 1.13 12.29 -11.28
C ASP A 18 1.20 13.47 -10.31
N TRP A 19 0.22 13.57 -9.41
CA TRP A 19 0.20 14.61 -8.38
C TRP A 19 1.41 14.49 -7.45
N PHE A 20 1.74 13.28 -6.97
CA PHE A 20 2.92 13.07 -6.14
C PHE A 20 4.22 13.31 -6.91
N ALA A 21 4.33 12.83 -8.15
CA ALA A 21 5.49 13.07 -9.01
C ALA A 21 5.78 14.58 -9.18
N GLY A 22 4.74 15.40 -9.39
CA GLY A 22 4.88 16.85 -9.49
C GLY A 22 5.07 17.58 -8.15
N ARG A 23 4.71 16.96 -7.03
CA ARG A 23 4.70 17.61 -5.71
C ARG A 23 5.94 17.35 -4.86
N LEU A 24 6.60 16.22 -5.08
CA LEU A 24 7.77 15.79 -4.31
C LEU A 24 9.02 16.58 -4.74
N PRO A 25 9.93 16.88 -3.80
CA PRO A 25 11.24 17.43 -4.16
C PRO A 25 12.01 16.48 -5.09
N ALA A 26 12.59 17.05 -6.16
CA ALA A 26 13.26 16.29 -7.21
C ALA A 26 14.53 15.55 -6.76
N ASP A 27 15.06 15.90 -5.58
CA ASP A 27 16.28 15.33 -5.00
C ASP A 27 16.01 14.16 -4.03
N TRP A 28 14.75 13.79 -3.80
CA TRP A 28 14.41 12.74 -2.84
C TRP A 28 14.67 11.33 -3.37
N PHE A 29 14.33 11.08 -4.64
CA PHE A 29 14.26 9.74 -5.20
C PHE A 29 14.95 9.64 -6.56
N ASP A 30 15.40 8.44 -6.89
CA ASP A 30 15.83 8.07 -8.23
C ASP A 30 14.59 7.77 -9.09
N GLY A 31 14.11 8.80 -9.79
CA GLY A 31 12.89 8.76 -10.60
C GLY A 31 11.60 9.00 -9.80
N ASP A 32 10.47 8.78 -10.46
CA ASP A 32 9.14 8.95 -9.85
C ASP A 32 8.87 7.89 -8.77
N PRO A 33 8.15 8.25 -7.70
CA PRO A 33 7.76 7.27 -6.69
C PRO A 33 6.73 6.29 -7.26
N GLN A 34 6.75 5.06 -6.75
CA GLN A 34 5.60 4.18 -6.88
C GLN A 34 4.49 4.65 -5.95
N VAL A 35 3.33 4.93 -6.51
CA VAL A 35 2.12 5.31 -5.76
C VAL A 35 1.06 4.23 -5.94
N SER A 36 0.60 3.65 -4.84
CA SER A 36 -0.51 2.69 -4.82
C SER A 36 -1.66 3.23 -4.00
N VAL A 37 -2.88 3.14 -4.54
CA VAL A 37 -4.09 3.68 -3.92
C VAL A 37 -5.08 2.55 -3.69
N ASP A 38 -5.57 2.44 -2.45
CA ASP A 38 -6.75 1.65 -2.14
C ASP A 38 -7.88 2.57 -1.63
N LYS A 39 -8.87 2.01 -0.94
CA LYS A 39 -10.01 2.77 -0.45
C LYS A 39 -9.68 3.55 0.83
N GLU A 40 -8.69 3.14 1.60
CA GLU A 40 -8.36 3.71 2.90
C GLU A 40 -7.02 4.48 2.88
N GLU A 41 -6.09 4.11 2.01
CA GLU A 41 -4.69 4.50 2.03
C GLU A 41 -4.15 4.82 0.62
N ILE A 42 -3.27 5.81 0.57
CA ILE A 42 -2.32 6.03 -0.52
C ILE A 42 -0.93 5.71 0.04
N THR A 43 -0.23 4.75 -0.54
CA THR A 43 1.14 4.42 -0.18
C THR A 43 2.09 4.94 -1.24
N VAL A 44 3.05 5.77 -0.82
CA VAL A 44 4.07 6.40 -1.66
C VAL A 44 5.43 5.81 -1.32
N ILE A 45 6.09 5.21 -2.31
CA ILE A 45 7.36 4.51 -2.14
C ILE A 45 8.35 5.05 -3.16
N GLY A 46 9.39 5.72 -2.70
CA GLY A 46 10.44 6.23 -3.57
C GLY A 46 11.71 5.41 -3.49
N ARG A 47 12.40 5.25 -4.61
CA ARG A 47 13.71 4.58 -4.66
C ARG A 47 14.78 5.54 -4.17
N LEU A 48 15.51 5.19 -3.12
CA LEU A 48 16.65 5.99 -2.70
C LEU A 48 17.83 5.75 -3.64
N PRO A 49 18.58 6.80 -4.03
CA PRO A 49 19.79 6.65 -4.83
C PRO A 49 20.78 5.67 -4.18
N ALA A 50 21.29 4.74 -4.99
CA ALA A 50 22.36 3.83 -4.58
C ALA A 50 23.71 4.58 -4.60
N GLU A 51 24.51 4.41 -3.54
CA GLU A 51 25.86 4.99 -3.46
C GLU A 51 26.92 3.88 -3.58
N GLY A 52 27.12 3.34 -4.79
CA GLY A 52 28.19 2.37 -5.08
C GLY A 52 28.00 0.96 -4.48
N ASP A 53 29.12 0.25 -4.23
CA ASP A 53 29.14 -1.06 -3.55
C ASP A 53 28.82 -0.88 -2.06
N ASP A 54 27.52 -0.75 -1.81
CA ASP A 54 27.00 -0.28 -0.55
C ASP A 54 26.67 -1.44 0.40
N SER A 55 27.27 -1.41 1.59
CA SER A 55 26.96 -2.41 2.61
C SER A 55 25.58 -2.19 3.20
N LYS A 56 24.90 -3.26 3.64
CA LYS A 56 23.57 -3.17 4.31
C LYS A 56 23.52 -2.13 5.45
N ALA A 57 24.61 -1.99 6.19
CA ALA A 57 24.71 -1.01 7.28
C ALA A 57 24.65 0.44 6.77
N ARG A 58 25.27 0.74 5.62
CA ARG A 58 25.21 2.06 5.00
C ARG A 58 23.83 2.34 4.41
N ALA A 59 23.22 1.35 3.73
CA ALA A 59 21.84 1.45 3.25
C ALA A 59 20.87 1.76 4.39
N SER A 60 20.96 1.01 5.50
CA SER A 60 20.15 1.27 6.71
C SER A 60 20.37 2.67 7.28
N GLY A 61 21.63 3.15 7.33
CA GLY A 61 21.97 4.51 7.74
C GLY A 61 21.36 5.59 6.84
N ARG A 62 21.38 5.40 5.51
CA ARG A 62 20.73 6.32 4.55
C ARG A 62 19.21 6.34 4.72
N VAL A 63 18.60 5.18 4.89
CA VAL A 63 17.15 5.06 5.13
C VAL A 63 16.74 5.81 6.40
N ALA A 64 17.48 5.60 7.50
CA ALA A 64 17.22 6.28 8.77
C ALA A 64 17.40 7.81 8.63
N ARG A 65 18.49 8.26 8.01
CA ARG A 65 18.77 9.67 7.74
C ARG A 65 17.66 10.30 6.90
N PHE A 66 17.29 9.68 5.78
CA PHE A 66 16.25 10.17 4.88
C PHE A 66 14.91 10.27 5.61
N ARG A 67 14.53 9.21 6.34
CA ARG A 67 13.26 9.17 7.09
C ARG A 67 13.12 10.35 8.04
N GLU A 68 14.20 10.69 8.74
CA GLU A 68 14.20 11.78 9.72
C GLU A 68 14.25 13.15 9.04
N GLN A 69 15.18 13.37 8.11
CA GLN A 69 15.37 14.66 7.45
C GLN A 69 14.15 15.10 6.64
N THR A 70 13.43 14.15 6.02
CA THR A 70 12.24 14.44 5.19
C THR A 70 10.92 14.44 5.97
N ARG A 71 10.94 14.15 7.27
CA ARG A 71 9.72 13.90 8.06
C ARG A 71 8.71 15.04 7.94
N SER A 72 9.13 16.27 8.19
CA SER A 72 8.24 17.44 8.20
C SER A 72 7.63 17.71 6.82
N ASP A 73 8.42 17.59 5.75
CA ASP A 73 7.93 17.76 4.39
C ASP A 73 6.98 16.65 3.97
N ARG A 74 7.29 15.38 4.31
CA ARG A 74 6.39 14.25 4.06
C ARG A 74 5.06 14.43 4.78
N MET A 75 5.07 14.93 6.01
CA MET A 75 3.83 15.22 6.75
C MET A 75 3.00 16.32 6.07
N ARG A 76 3.63 17.42 5.66
CA ARG A 76 2.96 18.51 4.95
C ARG A 76 2.35 18.06 3.62
N ILE A 77 3.11 17.30 2.82
CA ILE A 77 2.63 16.74 1.55
C ILE A 77 1.49 15.75 1.80
N ALA A 78 1.61 14.92 2.83
CA ALA A 78 0.55 14.02 3.25
C ALA A 78 -0.72 14.81 3.58
N ASP A 79 -0.67 15.83 4.44
CA ASP A 79 -1.86 16.62 4.82
C ASP A 79 -2.58 17.23 3.59
N GLU A 80 -1.84 17.72 2.60
CA GLU A 80 -2.39 18.21 1.33
C GLU A 80 -3.10 17.11 0.53
N ALA A 81 -2.44 15.95 0.37
CA ALA A 81 -2.98 14.79 -0.32
C ALA A 81 -4.20 14.19 0.41
N GLU A 82 -4.16 14.08 1.75
CA GLU A 82 -5.28 13.60 2.56
C GLU A 82 -6.50 14.53 2.43
N GLY A 83 -6.26 15.85 2.37
CA GLY A 83 -7.28 16.85 2.09
C GLY A 83 -7.93 16.67 0.71
N ARG A 84 -7.11 16.39 -0.32
CA ARG A 84 -7.53 16.18 -1.71
C ARG A 84 -8.26 14.86 -1.92
N TYR A 85 -7.64 13.76 -1.51
CA TYR A 85 -8.06 12.39 -1.85
C TYR A 85 -8.87 11.68 -0.77
N ARG A 86 -8.96 12.25 0.44
CA ARG A 86 -9.71 11.69 1.58
C ARG A 86 -9.29 10.26 1.95
N ARG A 87 -8.00 9.97 1.76
CA ARG A 87 -7.32 8.71 2.12
C ARG A 87 -6.10 9.07 2.95
N LYS A 88 -5.71 8.20 3.88
CA LYS A 88 -4.47 8.40 4.64
C LYS A 88 -3.25 8.22 3.75
N VAL A 89 -2.18 8.96 4.02
CA VAL A 89 -0.93 8.81 3.26
C VAL A 89 0.11 8.08 4.08
N SER A 90 0.71 7.07 3.45
CA SER A 90 1.78 6.28 3.99
C SER A 90 3.01 6.35 3.12
N TRP A 91 4.16 6.23 3.77
CA TRP A 91 5.46 6.49 3.16
C TRP A 91 6.36 5.30 3.34
N GLY A 92 7.11 4.98 2.30
CA GLY A 92 8.22 4.06 2.36
C GLY A 92 9.29 4.43 1.36
N VAL A 93 10.35 3.62 1.37
CA VAL A 93 11.42 3.70 0.40
C VAL A 93 11.82 2.33 -0.08
N GLU A 94 12.46 2.31 -1.24
CA GLU A 94 13.17 1.15 -1.77
C GLU A 94 14.67 1.41 -1.79
N VAL A 95 15.42 0.39 -1.38
CA VAL A 95 16.89 0.37 -1.44
C VAL A 95 17.35 -0.91 -2.12
N ALA A 96 18.44 -0.82 -2.89
CA ALA A 96 19.08 -2.01 -3.43
C ALA A 96 19.76 -2.82 -2.30
N ASP A 97 19.58 -4.15 -2.35
CA ASP A 97 20.27 -5.14 -1.51
C ASP A 97 20.81 -6.24 -2.44
N GLY A 98 22.03 -6.04 -2.93
CA GLY A 98 22.62 -6.87 -3.99
C GLY A 98 21.76 -6.82 -5.27
N ASP A 99 21.36 -8.00 -5.76
CA ASP A 99 20.48 -8.14 -6.94
C ASP A 99 18.99 -7.95 -6.60
N THR A 100 18.65 -7.68 -5.35
CA THR A 100 17.27 -7.53 -4.87
C THR A 100 16.98 -6.11 -4.44
N THR A 101 15.69 -5.76 -4.29
CA THR A 101 15.25 -4.48 -3.75
C THR A 101 14.54 -4.73 -2.43
N GLU A 102 14.98 -4.06 -1.37
CA GLU A 102 14.32 -4.08 -0.08
C GLU A 102 13.39 -2.86 0.05
N ARG A 103 12.13 -3.12 0.38
CA ARG A 103 11.11 -2.10 0.63
C ARG A 103 10.92 -1.88 2.12
N ILE A 104 11.07 -0.63 2.56
CA ILE A 104 10.99 -0.24 3.97
C ILE A 104 9.89 0.81 4.14
N LEU A 105 8.80 0.45 4.83
CA LEU A 105 7.73 1.38 5.16
C LEU A 105 8.05 2.17 6.45
N PHE A 106 7.87 3.49 6.41
CA PHE A 106 8.02 4.39 7.55
C PHE A 106 6.73 4.55 8.34
N THR A 107 5.61 4.59 7.60
CA THR A 107 4.25 4.68 8.10
C THR A 107 3.37 3.78 7.25
N HIS A 108 2.40 3.14 7.89
CA HIS A 108 1.31 2.38 7.26
C HIS A 108 0.13 2.41 8.22
N ILE A 109 -1.10 2.34 7.69
CA ILE A 109 -2.28 2.17 8.53
C ILE A 109 -2.63 0.69 8.65
N THR A 110 -3.13 0.28 9.80
CA THR A 110 -3.85 -1.00 9.94
C THR A 110 -5.32 -0.67 10.11
N VAL A 111 -6.14 -0.99 9.12
CA VAL A 111 -7.58 -0.79 9.20
C VAL A 111 -8.26 -2.11 9.54
N PRO A 112 -9.13 -2.16 10.57
CA PRO A 112 -9.88 -3.38 10.85
C PRO A 112 -10.89 -3.66 9.73
N VAL A 113 -10.91 -4.90 9.25
CA VAL A 113 -11.91 -5.39 8.30
C VAL A 113 -12.84 -6.36 9.01
N MET A 114 -14.14 -6.08 8.97
CA MET A 114 -15.17 -6.94 9.58
C MET A 114 -15.76 -7.88 8.53
N THR A 115 -15.59 -9.19 8.72
CA THR A 115 -16.12 -10.22 7.82
C THR A 115 -17.21 -11.05 8.52
N ARG A 116 -18.33 -11.29 7.82
CA ARG A 116 -19.36 -12.23 8.29
C ARG A 116 -19.00 -13.64 7.83
N LEU A 117 -18.65 -14.50 8.79
CA LEU A 117 -18.31 -15.90 8.53
C LEU A 117 -19.44 -16.81 9.01
N LYS A 118 -19.78 -17.85 8.23
CA LYS A 118 -20.68 -18.91 8.68
C LYS A 118 -19.90 -19.86 9.60
N GLN A 119 -20.61 -20.84 10.16
CA GLN A 119 -20.01 -21.77 11.12
C GLN A 119 -18.81 -22.55 10.53
N PRO A 120 -18.85 -23.08 9.30
CA PRO A 120 -17.72 -23.85 8.78
C PRO A 120 -16.44 -23.01 8.65
N GLU A 121 -16.53 -21.76 8.18
CA GLU A 121 -15.33 -20.92 8.10
C GLU A 121 -14.82 -20.55 9.50
N ARG A 122 -15.71 -20.36 10.49
CA ARG A 122 -15.28 -20.13 11.88
C ARG A 122 -14.58 -21.34 12.49
N GLN A 123 -15.00 -22.56 12.15
CA GLN A 123 -14.34 -23.79 12.61
C GLN A 123 -12.90 -23.90 12.09
N VAL A 124 -12.64 -23.46 10.85
CA VAL A 124 -11.27 -23.40 10.32
C VAL A 124 -10.41 -22.44 11.15
N LEU A 125 -10.93 -21.26 11.49
CA LEU A 125 -10.21 -20.31 12.33
C LEU A 125 -9.96 -20.85 13.75
N ASP A 126 -10.93 -21.57 14.32
CA ASP A 126 -10.78 -22.22 15.62
C ASP A 126 -9.66 -23.25 15.62
N THR A 127 -9.59 -24.11 14.58
CA THR A 127 -8.49 -25.07 14.43
C THR A 127 -7.12 -24.39 14.37
N LEU A 128 -7.00 -23.25 13.69
CA LEU A 128 -5.73 -22.49 13.64
C LEU A 128 -5.32 -21.93 15.00
N VAL A 129 -6.29 -21.50 15.81
CA VAL A 129 -6.04 -21.02 17.17
C VAL A 129 -5.66 -22.18 18.08
N ASP A 130 -6.42 -23.28 18.04
CA ASP A 130 -6.20 -24.48 18.86
C ASP A 130 -4.84 -25.14 18.57
N ALA A 131 -4.39 -25.11 17.31
CA ALA A 131 -3.08 -25.59 16.89
C ALA A 131 -1.92 -24.64 17.26
N GLY A 132 -2.19 -23.47 17.85
CA GLY A 132 -1.18 -22.48 18.22
C GLY A 132 -0.60 -21.70 17.05
N VAL A 133 -1.16 -21.82 15.84
CA VAL A 133 -0.73 -21.05 14.64
C VAL A 133 -1.08 -19.57 14.80
N ALA A 134 -2.18 -19.26 15.50
CA ALA A 134 -2.65 -17.90 15.72
C ALA A 134 -3.09 -17.67 17.17
N ARG A 135 -2.94 -16.42 17.66
CA ARG A 135 -3.30 -16.07 19.05
C ARG A 135 -4.78 -15.72 19.24
N SER A 136 -5.50 -15.49 18.15
CA SER A 136 -6.93 -15.17 18.14
C SER A 136 -7.54 -15.47 16.78
N ARG A 137 -8.87 -15.51 16.67
CA ARG A 137 -9.55 -15.68 15.36
C ARG A 137 -9.22 -14.57 14.35
N SER A 138 -9.03 -13.33 14.81
CA SER A 138 -8.64 -12.23 13.92
C SER A 138 -7.20 -12.38 13.42
N ASP A 139 -6.31 -12.86 14.29
CA ASP A 139 -4.92 -13.20 13.94
C ASP A 139 -4.88 -14.38 12.95
N ALA A 140 -5.75 -15.38 13.16
CA ALA A 140 -5.91 -16.52 12.25
C ALA A 140 -6.40 -16.08 10.86
N LEU A 141 -7.36 -15.15 10.80
CA LEU A 141 -7.83 -14.60 9.53
C LEU A 141 -6.71 -13.82 8.81
N ALA A 142 -5.94 -13.01 9.54
CA ALA A 142 -4.79 -12.31 8.98
C ALA A 142 -3.72 -13.29 8.45
N TRP A 143 -3.48 -14.39 9.16
CA TRP A 143 -2.59 -15.46 8.71
C TRP A 143 -3.08 -16.10 7.41
N SER A 144 -4.36 -16.44 7.31
CA SER A 144 -4.94 -17.00 6.08
C SER A 144 -4.79 -16.05 4.88
N VAL A 145 -4.95 -14.73 5.08
CA VAL A 145 -4.76 -13.74 4.00
C VAL A 145 -3.31 -13.69 3.53
N ARG A 146 -2.33 -13.73 4.46
CA ARG A 146 -0.90 -13.75 4.11
C ARG A 146 -0.54 -15.01 3.32
N LEU A 147 -1.00 -16.18 3.79
CA LEU A 147 -0.74 -17.46 3.13
C LEU A 147 -1.28 -17.46 1.68
N VAL A 148 -2.50 -16.96 1.47
CA VAL A 148 -3.05 -16.81 0.12
C VAL A 148 -2.21 -15.83 -0.71
N GLY A 149 -1.76 -14.72 -0.11
CA GLY A 149 -0.84 -13.79 -0.79
C GLY A 149 0.42 -14.47 -1.32
N GLU A 150 1.08 -15.27 -0.48
CA GLU A 150 2.31 -16.00 -0.82
C GLU A 150 2.10 -17.00 -1.97
N HIS A 151 0.96 -17.68 -2.01
CA HIS A 151 0.72 -18.74 -3.00
C HIS A 151 0.01 -18.28 -4.28
N THR A 152 -0.55 -17.07 -4.32
CA THR A 152 -1.37 -16.59 -5.45
C THR A 152 -0.86 -15.29 -6.08
N GLU A 153 0.36 -14.86 -5.75
CA GLU A 153 0.92 -13.58 -6.20
C GLU A 153 0.87 -13.40 -7.73
N GLU A 154 1.26 -14.43 -8.49
CA GLU A 154 1.24 -14.39 -9.96
C GLU A 154 -0.18 -14.17 -10.52
N TRP A 155 -1.17 -14.86 -9.94
CA TRP A 155 -2.56 -14.72 -10.35
C TRP A 155 -3.15 -13.36 -9.95
N LEU A 156 -2.83 -12.86 -8.75
CA LEU A 156 -3.24 -11.54 -8.30
C LEU A 156 -2.65 -10.43 -9.17
N ALA A 157 -1.40 -10.59 -9.64
CA ALA A 157 -0.80 -9.66 -10.58
C ALA A 157 -1.60 -9.60 -11.90
N LYS A 158 -1.93 -10.76 -12.48
CA LYS A 158 -2.75 -10.83 -13.71
C LYS A 158 -4.12 -10.18 -13.53
N LEU A 159 -4.78 -10.41 -12.38
CA LEU A 159 -6.08 -9.79 -12.09
C LEU A 159 -5.99 -8.26 -11.99
N ARG A 160 -4.95 -7.72 -11.34
CA ARG A 160 -4.72 -6.27 -11.26
C ARG A 160 -4.50 -5.66 -12.64
N THR A 161 -3.69 -6.28 -13.48
CA THR A 161 -3.48 -5.83 -14.88
C THR A 161 -4.80 -5.78 -15.64
N ALA A 162 -5.61 -6.83 -15.57
CA ALA A 162 -6.91 -6.87 -16.23
C ALA A 162 -7.86 -5.79 -15.71
N MET A 163 -7.82 -5.46 -14.41
CA MET A 163 -8.63 -4.36 -13.87
C MET A 163 -8.19 -2.99 -14.39
N THR A 164 -6.89 -2.74 -14.54
CA THR A 164 -6.37 -1.52 -15.17
C THR A 164 -6.89 -1.37 -16.60
N GLU A 165 -6.84 -2.44 -17.40
CA GLU A 165 -7.36 -2.44 -18.78
C GLU A 165 -8.87 -2.13 -18.83
N VAL A 166 -9.64 -2.69 -17.90
CA VAL A 166 -11.08 -2.40 -17.79
C VAL A 166 -11.34 -0.93 -17.45
N ASP A 167 -10.55 -0.35 -16.55
CA ASP A 167 -10.69 1.05 -16.17
C ASP A 167 -10.24 2.01 -17.30
N GLU A 168 -9.19 1.66 -18.06
CA GLU A 168 -8.80 2.37 -19.29
C GLU A 168 -9.93 2.36 -20.33
N LEU A 169 -10.56 1.20 -20.57
CA LEU A 169 -11.66 1.08 -21.52
C LEU A 169 -12.88 1.91 -21.09
N ARG A 170 -13.18 1.96 -19.78
CA ARG A 170 -14.23 2.82 -19.22
C ARG A 170 -13.94 4.30 -19.46
N ASN A 171 -12.68 4.71 -19.32
CA ASN A 171 -12.25 6.09 -19.54
C ASN A 171 -12.24 6.49 -21.01
N GLN A 172 -11.98 5.54 -21.92
CA GLN A 172 -12.04 5.79 -23.37
C GLN A 172 -13.48 6.00 -23.86
N GLY A 173 -14.45 5.30 -23.26
CA GLY A 173 -15.88 5.44 -23.54
C GLY A 173 -16.27 5.10 -25.00
N PRO A 174 -17.53 4.73 -25.28
CA PRO A 174 -17.99 4.66 -26.66
C PRO A 174 -17.99 6.07 -27.28
N GLN A 175 -17.32 6.25 -28.42
CA GLN A 175 -17.50 7.44 -29.26
C GLN A 175 -18.95 7.41 -29.78
N LEU A 176 -19.84 8.18 -29.16
CA LEU A 176 -21.17 8.51 -29.67
C LEU A 176 -21.15 9.89 -30.31
#